data_AF-W7JB74-F1
#
_entry.id   AF-W7JB74-F1
#
_cell.length_a   1.000
_cell.length_b   1.000
_cell.length_c   1.000
_cell.angle_alpha   90.00
_cell.angle_beta   90.00
_cell.angle_gamma   90.00
#
_symmetry.space_group_name_H-M   'P 1'
#
loop_
_entity.id
_entity.type
_entity.pdbx_description
1 polymer ?
#
loop_
_entity_poly.entity_id
_entity_poly.type
_entity_poly.pdbx_seq_one_letter_code
_entity_poly.pdbx_strand_id
1 'polypeptide(L)'
;MGVKTSEDVYNFVKDSIKIKEELDNQKKVKKSERKICELKKKPSKYELDYSKFEECINDIENEEKEERHREEHKHDFINNKNPCSHDHSKERQLYEKSTKEKINASNLFNEEGKKAFYEKNYKLACVYFRKGLIQLDYSFPDTNEEEKEQRKLEINLHLNMALTKFHMSKFYECISECSTVLNIDKDNIKAYYRKGQAYMSLDLYDDAKREFLKVLEINPNDNNTKKSLIVLRQKIIIYNKKKKLVCAKFFSSNEKDTSINEKEKYINDKSSVEKNELNMMNRNINKNNIINNNNTIDNNKNRIHINENKNNFFIYISNIFKKCSNFFVLNKMFLYIYISFSLFFCIVLLHFYYL
;
A
#
# COMPACT_ATOMS: atom_id res chain seq x y z
N MET A 1 50.38 4.79 100.65
CA MET A 1 50.84 4.65 99.26
C MET A 1 51.52 3.30 99.13
N GLY A 2 50.79 2.26 98.71
CA GLY A 2 51.38 0.96 98.38
C GLY A 2 52.16 1.11 97.08
N VAL A 3 53.47 0.89 97.14
CA VAL A 3 54.39 0.96 96.00
C VAL A 3 53.98 -0.15 95.02
N LYS A 4 53.47 0.23 93.85
CA LYS A 4 53.24 -0.72 92.76
C LYS A 4 54.56 -1.39 92.44
N THR A 5 54.57 -2.72 92.48
CA THR A 5 55.78 -3.51 92.24
C THR A 5 56.18 -3.42 90.75
N SER A 6 57.43 -3.74 90.42
CA SER A 6 57.91 -3.70 89.02
C SER A 6 57.04 -4.54 88.08
N GLU A 7 56.41 -5.60 88.60
CA GLU A 7 55.49 -6.47 87.89
C GLU A 7 54.19 -5.75 87.47
N ASP A 8 53.67 -4.86 88.32
CA ASP A 8 52.45 -4.10 88.05
C ASP A 8 52.66 -3.05 86.95
N VAL A 9 53.86 -2.45 86.92
CA VAL A 9 54.26 -1.52 85.85
C VAL A 9 54.47 -2.29 84.54
N TYR A 10 55.07 -3.48 84.61
CA TYR A 10 55.27 -4.34 83.45
C TYR A 10 53.94 -4.80 82.82
N ASN A 11 52.98 -5.24 83.64
CA ASN A 11 51.65 -5.63 83.18
C ASN A 11 50.88 -4.45 82.57
N PHE A 12 50.96 -3.26 83.19
CA PHE A 12 50.36 -2.05 82.63
C PHE A 12 50.94 -1.68 81.26
N VAL A 13 52.26 -1.75 81.09
CA VAL A 13 52.92 -1.47 79.79
C VAL A 13 52.52 -2.52 78.76
N LYS A 14 52.46 -3.80 79.14
CA LYS A 14 52.06 -4.91 78.26
C LYS A 14 50.61 -4.76 77.77
N ASP A 15 49.70 -4.38 78.66
CA ASP A 15 48.30 -4.11 78.31
C ASP A 15 48.16 -2.87 77.44
N SER A 16 48.95 -1.83 77.70
CA SER A 16 49.01 -0.61 76.89
C SER A 16 49.46 -0.89 75.45
N ILE A 17 50.45 -1.78 75.27
CA ILE A 17 50.95 -2.20 73.96
C ILE A 17 49.87 -2.98 73.21
N LYS A 18 49.19 -3.92 73.88
CA LYS A 18 48.08 -4.70 73.31
C LYS A 18 46.94 -3.81 72.81
N ILE A 19 46.53 -2.84 73.63
CA ILE A 19 45.48 -1.88 73.26
C ILE A 19 45.90 -1.04 72.04
N LYS A 20 47.18 -0.65 71.96
CA LYS A 20 47.72 0.09 70.82
C LYS A 20 47.74 -0.74 69.53
N GLU A 21 48.12 -2.03 69.62
CA GLU A 21 48.08 -2.96 68.50
C GLU A 21 46.66 -3.21 67.99
N GLU A 22 45.68 -3.34 68.90
CA GLU A 22 44.26 -3.46 68.53
C GLU A 22 43.72 -2.21 67.83
N LEU A 23 44.08 -1.01 68.32
CA LEU A 23 43.73 0.27 67.69
C LEU A 23 44.35 0.45 66.30
N ASP A 24 45.61 0.03 66.12
CA ASP A 24 46.29 0.09 64.82
C ASP A 24 45.75 -0.94 63.83
N ASN A 25 45.34 -2.13 64.30
CA ASN A 25 44.65 -3.13 63.49
C ASN A 25 43.26 -2.65 63.05
N GLN A 26 42.47 -2.01 63.93
CA GLN A 26 41.18 -1.42 63.54
C GLN A 26 41.33 -0.29 62.51
N LYS A 27 42.41 0.51 62.59
CA LYS A 27 42.72 1.53 61.56
C LYS A 27 43.12 0.92 60.21
N LYS A 28 43.85 -0.20 60.21
CA LYS A 28 44.19 -0.95 58.98
C LYS A 28 42.93 -1.53 58.31
N VAL A 29 42.03 -2.13 59.08
CA VAL A 29 40.75 -2.66 58.57
C VAL A 29 39.91 -1.54 57.94
N LYS A 30 39.71 -0.42 58.64
CA LYS A 30 38.98 0.75 58.10
C LYS A 30 39.62 1.36 56.84
N LYS A 31 40.95 1.33 56.71
CA LYS A 31 41.66 1.81 55.51
C LYS A 31 41.51 0.84 54.33
N SER A 32 41.47 -0.47 54.60
CA SER A 32 41.20 -1.50 53.59
C SER A 32 39.75 -1.47 53.08
N GLU A 33 38.77 -1.27 53.97
CA GLU A 33 37.36 -1.14 53.62
C GLU A 33 37.08 0.11 52.77
N ARG A 34 37.73 1.26 53.08
CA ARG A 34 37.63 2.47 52.24
C ARG A 34 38.21 2.29 50.84
N LYS A 35 39.33 1.57 50.71
CA LYS A 35 39.91 1.23 49.38
C LYS A 35 39.01 0.32 48.56
N ILE A 36 38.33 -0.64 49.20
CA ILE A 36 37.37 -1.54 48.53
C ILE A 36 36.12 -0.78 48.07
N CYS A 37 35.64 0.21 48.83
CA CYS A 37 34.52 1.06 48.43
C CYS A 37 34.86 2.06 47.31
N GLU A 38 36.09 2.58 47.24
CA GLU A 38 36.53 3.47 46.15
C GLU A 38 36.83 2.71 44.84
N LEU A 39 37.29 1.45 44.91
CA LEU A 39 37.47 0.60 43.72
C LEU A 39 36.15 0.14 43.09
N LYS A 40 35.06 0.08 43.87
CA LYS A 40 33.71 -0.23 43.36
C LYS A 40 32.98 0.96 42.73
N LYS A 41 33.57 2.16 42.72
CA LYS A 41 32.97 3.40 42.18
C LYS A 41 33.79 4.05 41.06
N LYS A 42 34.44 3.26 40.21
CA LYS A 42 34.84 3.73 38.88
C LYS A 42 34.21 2.82 37.82
N PRO A 43 33.20 3.30 37.07
CA PRO A 43 32.61 2.49 36.01
C PRO A 43 33.67 2.21 34.94
N SER A 44 33.72 0.96 34.48
CA SER A 44 34.50 0.61 33.29
C SER A 44 33.92 1.38 32.10
N LYS A 45 34.76 1.80 31.15
CA LYS A 45 34.36 2.62 29.98
C LYS A 45 33.32 1.93 29.07
N TYR A 46 32.94 0.68 29.32
CA TYR A 46 32.01 -0.10 28.51
C TYR A 46 31.15 -1.05 29.36
N GLU A 47 30.45 -0.54 30.37
CA GLU A 47 29.35 -1.29 30.97
C GLU A 47 28.11 -1.09 30.09
N LEU A 48 28.02 -1.87 29.00
CA LEU A 48 26.82 -1.90 28.16
C LEU A 48 25.70 -2.58 28.95
N ASP A 49 24.64 -1.83 29.20
CA ASP A 49 23.42 -2.34 29.81
C ASP A 49 22.62 -3.15 28.78
N TYR A 50 22.78 -4.47 28.82
CA TYR A 50 22.06 -5.42 27.95
C TYR A 50 20.67 -5.77 28.47
N SER A 51 20.22 -5.21 29.60
CA SER A 51 18.89 -5.49 30.16
C SER A 51 17.76 -5.27 29.15
N LYS A 52 17.88 -4.23 28.33
CA LYS A 52 16.93 -3.93 27.25
C LYS A 52 16.96 -4.96 26.11
N PHE A 53 18.11 -5.58 25.87
CA PHE A 53 18.25 -6.65 24.87
C PHE A 53 17.70 -7.97 25.41
N GLU A 54 17.92 -8.25 26.70
CA GLU A 54 17.32 -9.40 27.40
C GLU A 54 15.80 -9.28 27.47
N GLU A 55 15.27 -8.09 27.71
CA GLU A 55 13.83 -7.80 27.67
C GLU A 55 13.26 -8.06 26.26
N CYS A 56 13.92 -7.56 25.21
CA CYS A 56 13.51 -7.87 23.83
C CYS A 56 13.61 -9.37 23.48
N ILE A 57 14.61 -10.10 23.97
CA ILE A 57 14.70 -11.56 23.75
C ILE A 57 13.54 -12.26 24.44
N ASN A 58 13.24 -11.89 25.69
CA ASN A 58 12.12 -12.45 26.42
C ASN A 58 10.78 -12.14 25.75
N ASP A 59 10.61 -10.93 25.22
CA ASP A 59 9.41 -10.55 24.46
C ASP A 59 9.28 -11.39 23.18
N ILE A 60 10.36 -11.59 22.43
CA ILE A 60 10.37 -12.44 21.23
C ILE A 60 10.05 -13.90 21.60
N GLU A 61 10.67 -14.44 22.65
CA GLU A 61 10.39 -15.80 23.09
C GLU A 61 8.94 -15.97 23.58
N ASN A 62 8.38 -14.95 24.22
CA ASN A 62 6.99 -14.94 24.65
C ASN A 62 6.04 -14.83 23.46
N GLU A 63 6.32 -13.95 22.49
CA GLU A 63 5.57 -13.84 21.24
C GLU A 63 5.60 -15.16 20.45
N GLU A 64 6.76 -15.81 20.35
CA GLU A 64 6.89 -17.12 19.71
C GLU A 64 6.15 -18.23 20.47
N LYS A 65 6.18 -18.23 21.81
CA LYS A 65 5.41 -19.18 22.63
C LYS A 65 3.91 -18.97 22.45
N GLU A 66 3.47 -17.72 22.44
CA GLU A 66 2.07 -17.39 22.16
C GLU A 66 1.68 -17.76 20.72
N GLU A 67 2.57 -17.57 19.76
CA GLU A 67 2.31 -17.92 18.36
C GLU A 67 2.23 -19.44 18.16
N ARG A 68 3.13 -20.20 18.81
CA ARG A 68 3.04 -21.67 18.89
C ARG A 68 1.75 -22.12 19.56
N HIS A 69 1.36 -21.54 20.69
CA HIS A 69 0.08 -21.84 21.34
C HIS A 69 -1.12 -21.47 20.45
N ARG A 70 -1.06 -20.35 19.71
CA ARG A 70 -2.09 -19.95 18.74
C ARG A 70 -2.16 -20.94 17.57
N GLU A 71 -1.04 -21.48 17.12
CA GLU A 71 -0.95 -22.49 16.06
C GLU A 71 -1.43 -23.87 16.53
N GLU A 72 -1.06 -24.30 17.73
CA GLU A 72 -1.59 -25.52 18.36
C GLU A 72 -3.10 -25.42 18.56
N HIS A 73 -3.60 -24.31 19.11
CA HIS A 73 -5.05 -24.08 19.21
C HIS A 73 -5.75 -24.04 17.85
N LYS A 74 -5.09 -23.53 16.79
CA LYS A 74 -5.61 -23.63 15.41
C LYS A 74 -5.63 -25.08 14.94
N HIS A 75 -4.58 -25.86 15.17
CA HIS A 75 -4.50 -27.27 14.78
C HIS A 75 -5.54 -28.12 15.52
N ASP A 76 -5.72 -27.93 16.83
CA ASP A 76 -6.74 -28.61 17.61
C ASP A 76 -8.15 -28.18 17.19
N PHE A 77 -8.35 -26.90 16.88
CA PHE A 77 -9.60 -26.39 16.33
C PHE A 77 -9.90 -26.93 14.92
N ILE A 78 -8.88 -27.13 14.07
CA ILE A 78 -9.02 -27.71 12.73
C ILE A 78 -9.32 -29.22 12.84
N ASN A 79 -8.61 -29.94 13.71
CA ASN A 79 -8.81 -31.37 13.96
C ASN A 79 -10.19 -31.66 14.56
N ASN A 80 -10.68 -30.84 15.50
CA ASN A 80 -12.03 -30.96 16.05
C ASN A 80 -13.15 -30.49 15.09
N LYS A 81 -12.84 -29.75 14.01
CA LYS A 81 -13.82 -29.34 12.99
C LYS A 81 -13.93 -30.31 11.82
N ASN A 82 -13.04 -31.28 11.70
CA ASN A 82 -13.16 -32.38 10.75
C ASN A 82 -13.48 -33.71 11.46
N PRO A 83 -14.62 -33.84 12.19
CA PRO A 83 -15.24 -35.15 12.23
C PRO A 83 -15.70 -35.38 10.79
N CYS A 84 -14.98 -36.20 10.05
CA CYS A 84 -15.41 -36.65 8.74
C CYS A 84 -16.69 -37.49 8.95
N SER A 85 -17.82 -36.80 9.06
CA SER A 85 -19.14 -37.37 8.90
C SER A 85 -19.16 -37.84 7.46
N HIS A 86 -19.02 -39.15 7.24
CA HIS A 86 -19.09 -39.81 5.92
C HIS A 86 -20.47 -39.67 5.24
N ASP A 87 -21.30 -38.73 5.71
CA ASP A 87 -22.62 -38.44 5.21
C ASP A 87 -22.55 -37.53 3.97
N HIS A 88 -22.44 -38.18 2.82
CA HIS A 88 -22.51 -37.55 1.50
C HIS A 88 -23.95 -37.33 1.01
N SER A 89 -24.98 -37.46 1.86
CA SER A 89 -26.38 -37.34 1.46
C SER A 89 -26.69 -36.01 0.76
N LYS A 90 -26.18 -34.89 1.29
CA LYS A 90 -26.38 -33.54 0.71
C LYS A 90 -25.67 -33.35 -0.61
N GLU A 91 -24.49 -33.95 -0.75
CA GLU A 91 -23.74 -33.93 -2.00
C GLU A 91 -24.47 -34.72 -3.08
N ARG A 92 -24.96 -35.93 -2.74
CA ARG A 92 -25.78 -36.75 -3.62
C ARG A 92 -27.07 -36.03 -4.05
N GLN A 93 -27.78 -35.39 -3.11
CA GLN A 93 -28.96 -34.57 -3.43
C GLN A 93 -28.65 -33.41 -4.37
N LEU A 94 -27.43 -32.86 -4.33
CA LEU A 94 -27.01 -31.84 -5.27
C LEU A 94 -26.76 -32.45 -6.65
N TYR A 95 -26.04 -33.57 -6.73
CA TYR A 95 -25.75 -34.25 -7.98
C TYR A 95 -27.02 -34.67 -8.74
N GLU A 96 -28.02 -35.22 -8.03
CA GLU A 96 -29.27 -35.74 -8.58
C GLU A 96 -30.18 -34.65 -9.21
N LYS A 97 -29.95 -33.37 -8.90
CA LYS A 97 -30.73 -32.26 -9.47
C LYS A 97 -30.39 -32.01 -10.93
N SER A 98 -31.37 -31.56 -11.70
CA SER A 98 -31.15 -31.14 -13.08
C SER A 98 -30.24 -29.92 -13.17
N THR A 99 -29.51 -29.77 -14.29
CA THR A 99 -28.62 -28.62 -14.52
C THR A 99 -29.39 -27.29 -14.42
N LYS A 100 -30.58 -27.22 -15.01
CA LYS A 100 -31.45 -26.04 -14.94
C LYS A 100 -31.85 -25.67 -13.51
N GLU A 101 -32.19 -26.66 -12.68
CA GLU A 101 -32.47 -26.42 -11.25
C GLU A 101 -31.26 -25.91 -10.49
N LYS A 102 -30.06 -26.44 -10.78
CA LYS A 102 -28.80 -25.98 -10.18
C LYS A 102 -28.49 -24.53 -10.56
N ILE A 103 -28.67 -24.15 -11.83
CA ILE A 103 -28.50 -22.76 -12.30
C ILE A 103 -29.51 -21.83 -11.62
N ASN A 104 -30.78 -22.24 -11.50
CA ASN A 104 -31.80 -21.47 -10.80
C ASN A 104 -31.49 -21.31 -9.30
N ALA A 105 -31.03 -22.37 -8.64
CA ALA A 105 -30.60 -22.32 -7.24
C ALA A 105 -29.37 -21.40 -7.06
N SER A 106 -28.43 -21.44 -8.00
CA SER A 106 -27.27 -20.54 -8.02
C SER A 106 -27.69 -19.08 -8.14
N ASN A 107 -28.65 -18.78 -9.03
CA ASN A 107 -29.24 -17.45 -9.17
C ASN A 107 -29.91 -16.98 -7.87
N LEU A 108 -30.67 -17.85 -7.20
CA LEU A 108 -31.28 -17.53 -5.91
C LEU A 108 -30.22 -17.16 -4.87
N PHE A 109 -29.14 -17.94 -4.77
CA PHE A 109 -28.03 -17.61 -3.86
C PHE A 109 -27.33 -16.31 -4.22
N ASN A 110 -27.22 -15.96 -5.51
CA ASN A 110 -26.69 -14.67 -5.93
C ASN A 110 -27.57 -13.51 -5.43
N GLU A 111 -28.89 -13.64 -5.53
CA GLU A 111 -29.82 -12.61 -5.02
C GLU A 111 -29.78 -12.50 -3.49
N GLU A 112 -29.77 -13.61 -2.76
CA GLU A 112 -29.59 -13.61 -1.30
C GLU A 112 -28.24 -13.02 -0.89
N GLY A 113 -27.18 -13.31 -1.64
CA GLY A 113 -25.86 -12.71 -1.44
C GLY A 113 -25.86 -11.20 -1.64
N LYS A 114 -26.58 -10.69 -2.65
CA LYS A 114 -26.77 -9.24 -2.86
C LYS A 114 -27.55 -8.60 -1.71
N LYS A 115 -28.63 -9.24 -1.22
CA LYS A 115 -29.38 -8.75 -0.05
C LYS A 115 -28.46 -8.62 1.16
N ALA A 116 -27.72 -9.68 1.50
CA ALA A 116 -26.76 -9.67 2.60
C ALA A 116 -25.65 -8.61 2.41
N PHE A 117 -25.23 -8.36 1.16
CA PHE A 117 -24.27 -7.31 0.84
C PHE A 117 -24.84 -5.91 1.13
N TYR A 118 -26.09 -5.63 0.74
CA TYR A 118 -26.75 -4.36 1.04
C TYR A 118 -26.99 -4.16 2.54
N GLU A 119 -27.21 -5.24 3.29
CA GLU A 119 -27.25 -5.25 4.76
C GLU A 119 -25.86 -5.07 5.40
N LYS A 120 -24.79 -4.91 4.60
CA LYS A 120 -23.38 -4.81 5.02
C LYS A 120 -22.86 -6.06 5.75
N ASN A 121 -23.57 -7.18 5.68
CA ASN A 121 -23.10 -8.46 6.20
C ASN A 121 -22.24 -9.17 5.15
N TYR A 122 -21.03 -8.65 4.95
CA TYR A 122 -20.12 -9.15 3.91
C TYR A 122 -19.70 -10.61 4.11
N LYS A 123 -19.58 -11.08 5.36
CA LYS A 123 -19.26 -12.49 5.66
C LYS A 123 -20.36 -13.41 5.16
N LEU A 124 -21.62 -13.08 5.44
CA LEU A 124 -22.77 -13.86 4.99
C LEU A 124 -22.92 -13.81 3.47
N ALA A 125 -22.72 -12.63 2.85
CA ALA A 125 -22.73 -12.49 1.40
C ALA A 125 -21.71 -13.41 0.72
N CYS A 126 -20.47 -13.46 1.23
CA CYS A 126 -19.45 -14.41 0.74
C CYS A 126 -19.91 -15.87 0.85
N VAL A 127 -20.60 -16.26 1.93
CA VAL A 127 -21.13 -17.63 2.07
C VAL A 127 -22.17 -17.93 0.99
N TYR A 128 -23.09 -17.00 0.72
CA TYR A 128 -24.09 -17.17 -0.33
C TYR A 128 -23.47 -17.24 -1.73
N PHE A 129 -22.55 -16.34 -2.07
CA PHE A 129 -21.87 -16.40 -3.36
C PHE A 129 -21.08 -17.71 -3.54
N ARG A 130 -20.43 -18.20 -2.48
CA ARG A 130 -19.75 -19.50 -2.51
C ARG A 130 -20.73 -20.65 -2.71
N LYS A 131 -21.88 -20.64 -2.04
CA LYS A 131 -22.94 -21.65 -2.26
C LYS A 131 -23.43 -21.64 -3.70
N GLY A 132 -23.59 -20.46 -4.30
CA GLY A 132 -23.94 -20.30 -5.71
C GLY A 132 -22.90 -20.91 -6.66
N LEU A 133 -21.61 -20.65 -6.43
CA LEU A 133 -20.52 -21.23 -7.23
C LEU A 133 -20.49 -22.76 -7.12
N ILE A 134 -20.67 -23.30 -5.91
CA ILE A 134 -20.75 -24.76 -5.70
C ILE A 134 -21.87 -25.38 -6.53
N GLN A 135 -23.02 -24.72 -6.70
CA GLN A 135 -24.07 -25.25 -7.58
C GLN A 135 -23.61 -25.35 -9.05
N LEU A 136 -22.80 -24.40 -9.51
CA LEU A 136 -22.29 -24.35 -10.88
C LEU A 136 -21.14 -25.34 -11.12
N ASP A 137 -20.32 -25.61 -10.11
CA ASP A 137 -19.26 -26.62 -10.18
C ASP A 137 -19.82 -28.03 -10.46
N TYR A 138 -21.05 -28.29 -10.01
CA TYR A 138 -21.77 -29.55 -10.23
C TYR A 138 -22.84 -29.49 -11.34
N SER A 139 -22.86 -28.41 -12.13
CA SER A 139 -23.76 -28.27 -13.28
C SER A 139 -23.02 -28.56 -14.57
N PHE A 140 -23.57 -29.48 -15.36
CA PHE A 140 -23.06 -29.88 -16.67
C PHE A 140 -24.12 -29.47 -17.71
N PRO A 141 -23.93 -28.34 -18.40
CA PRO A 141 -24.91 -27.84 -19.36
C PRO A 141 -24.85 -28.70 -20.64
N ASP A 142 -25.99 -29.20 -21.07
CA ASP A 142 -26.11 -30.01 -22.30
C ASP A 142 -26.40 -29.11 -23.52
N THR A 143 -26.99 -27.93 -23.27
CA THR A 143 -27.36 -26.98 -24.32
C THR A 143 -26.47 -25.73 -24.32
N ASN A 144 -26.25 -25.17 -25.51
CA ASN A 144 -25.50 -23.91 -25.67
C ASN A 144 -26.14 -22.72 -24.93
N GLU A 145 -27.46 -22.77 -24.70
CA GLU A 145 -28.18 -21.74 -23.96
C GLU A 145 -27.86 -21.82 -22.46
N GLU A 146 -27.94 -23.02 -21.88
CA GLU A 146 -27.57 -23.27 -20.48
C GLU A 146 -26.09 -22.95 -20.22
N GLU A 147 -25.19 -23.27 -21.15
CA GLU A 147 -23.77 -22.95 -21.02
C GLU A 147 -23.54 -21.43 -20.95
N LYS A 148 -24.24 -20.66 -21.80
CA LYS A 148 -24.17 -19.19 -21.78
C LYS A 148 -24.75 -18.60 -20.48
N GLU A 149 -25.87 -19.14 -20.02
CA GLU A 149 -26.48 -18.71 -18.75
C GLU A 149 -25.57 -19.00 -17.55
N GLN A 150 -25.04 -20.21 -17.47
CA GLN A 150 -24.08 -20.63 -16.46
C GLN A 150 -22.86 -19.72 -16.44
N ARG A 151 -22.22 -19.50 -17.60
CA ARG A 151 -21.03 -18.64 -17.74
C ARG A 151 -21.31 -17.20 -17.28
N LYS A 152 -22.45 -16.64 -17.69
CA LYS A 152 -22.86 -15.28 -17.29
C LYS A 152 -23.06 -15.18 -15.78
N LEU A 153 -23.66 -16.21 -15.18
CA LEU A 153 -23.90 -16.26 -13.74
C LEU A 153 -22.60 -16.43 -12.95
N GLU A 154 -21.71 -17.31 -13.41
CA GLU A 154 -20.38 -17.53 -12.84
C GLU A 154 -19.57 -16.22 -12.78
N ILE A 155 -19.52 -15.48 -13.89
CA ILE A 155 -18.89 -14.15 -13.95
C ILE A 155 -19.51 -13.21 -12.91
N ASN A 156 -20.84 -13.15 -12.81
CA ASN A 156 -21.52 -12.27 -11.86
C ASN A 156 -21.22 -12.64 -10.40
N LEU A 157 -21.19 -13.93 -10.07
CA LEU A 157 -20.87 -14.43 -8.75
C LEU A 157 -19.44 -14.08 -8.33
N HIS A 158 -18.45 -14.36 -9.19
CA HIS A 158 -17.06 -13.99 -8.90
C HIS A 158 -16.87 -12.48 -8.80
N LEU A 159 -17.53 -11.69 -9.66
CA LEU A 159 -17.52 -10.23 -9.55
C LEU A 159 -18.06 -9.79 -8.18
N ASN A 160 -19.25 -10.25 -7.79
CA ASN A 160 -19.86 -9.88 -6.51
C ASN A 160 -19.03 -10.34 -5.31
N MET A 161 -18.43 -11.53 -5.40
CA MET A 161 -17.48 -12.05 -4.43
C MET A 161 -16.26 -11.14 -4.31
N ALA A 162 -15.65 -10.74 -5.42
CA ALA A 162 -14.49 -9.84 -5.44
C ALA A 162 -14.79 -8.51 -4.74
N LEU A 163 -15.94 -7.90 -5.05
CA LEU A 163 -16.39 -6.68 -4.39
C LEU A 163 -16.57 -6.87 -2.88
N THR A 164 -17.23 -7.96 -2.48
CA THR A 164 -17.46 -8.27 -1.06
C THR A 164 -16.14 -8.47 -0.32
N LYS A 165 -15.20 -9.21 -0.90
CA LYS A 165 -13.85 -9.43 -0.35
C LYS A 165 -13.05 -8.13 -0.27
N PHE A 166 -13.19 -7.22 -1.24
CA PHE A 166 -12.60 -5.89 -1.18
C PHE A 166 -13.10 -5.10 0.04
N HIS A 167 -14.42 -5.12 0.31
CA HIS A 167 -14.99 -4.48 1.51
C HIS A 167 -14.57 -5.14 2.83
N MET A 168 -14.15 -6.41 2.79
CA MET A 168 -13.57 -7.12 3.94
C MET A 168 -12.05 -6.92 4.08
N SER A 169 -11.43 -6.03 3.30
CA SER A 169 -9.97 -5.82 3.24
C SER A 169 -9.16 -7.07 2.84
N LYS A 170 -9.80 -8.06 2.22
CA LYS A 170 -9.17 -9.29 1.71
C LYS A 170 -8.71 -9.07 0.27
N PHE A 171 -7.70 -8.23 0.08
CA PHE A 171 -7.31 -7.74 -1.25
C PHE A 171 -6.70 -8.84 -2.15
N TYR A 172 -5.88 -9.74 -1.61
CA TYR A 172 -5.32 -10.86 -2.39
C TYR A 172 -6.41 -11.80 -2.92
N GLU A 173 -7.38 -12.15 -2.07
CA GLU A 173 -8.50 -12.97 -2.49
C GLU A 173 -9.36 -12.24 -3.54
N CYS A 174 -9.59 -10.92 -3.39
CA CYS A 174 -10.27 -10.11 -4.41
C CYS A 174 -9.57 -10.16 -5.77
N ILE A 175 -8.24 -10.06 -5.80
CA ILE A 175 -7.44 -10.18 -7.03
C ILE A 175 -7.61 -11.56 -7.67
N SER A 176 -7.65 -12.61 -6.85
CA SER A 176 -7.89 -13.98 -7.32
C SER A 176 -9.25 -14.09 -8.00
N GLU A 177 -10.33 -13.62 -7.36
CA GLU A 177 -11.69 -13.64 -7.93
C GLU A 177 -11.80 -12.78 -9.20
N CYS A 178 -11.10 -11.65 -9.27
CA CYS A 178 -11.08 -10.86 -10.51
C CYS A 178 -10.32 -11.58 -11.63
N SER A 179 -9.26 -12.31 -11.29
CA SER A 179 -8.46 -13.05 -12.27
C SER A 179 -9.22 -14.26 -12.81
N THR A 180 -10.05 -14.94 -12.00
CA THR A 180 -10.95 -15.99 -12.50
C THR A 180 -11.95 -15.42 -13.50
N VAL A 181 -12.55 -14.25 -13.21
CA VAL A 181 -13.43 -13.56 -14.18
C VAL A 181 -12.71 -13.27 -15.48
N LEU A 182 -11.48 -12.75 -15.44
CA LEU A 182 -10.70 -12.42 -16.64
C LEU A 182 -10.28 -13.66 -17.45
N ASN A 183 -10.20 -14.83 -16.83
CA ASN A 183 -9.97 -16.08 -17.55
C ASN A 183 -11.21 -16.50 -18.36
N ILE A 184 -12.41 -16.18 -17.87
CA ILE A 184 -13.69 -16.49 -18.52
C ILE A 184 -14.07 -15.42 -19.55
N ASP A 185 -13.94 -14.15 -19.17
CA ASP A 185 -14.27 -12.94 -19.93
C ASP A 185 -13.10 -11.95 -19.86
N LYS A 186 -12.25 -12.00 -20.88
CA LYS A 186 -10.99 -11.25 -20.95
C LYS A 186 -11.19 -9.74 -21.02
N ASP A 187 -12.33 -9.27 -21.51
CA ASP A 187 -12.60 -7.84 -21.70
C ASP A 187 -13.49 -7.26 -20.59
N ASN A 188 -13.59 -7.96 -19.45
CA ASN A 188 -14.44 -7.54 -18.35
C ASN A 188 -13.91 -6.28 -17.63
N ILE A 189 -14.48 -5.12 -17.97
CA ILE A 189 -14.12 -3.82 -17.38
C ILE A 189 -14.23 -3.82 -15.85
N LYS A 190 -15.27 -4.46 -15.29
CA LYS A 190 -15.49 -4.46 -13.83
C LYS A 190 -14.40 -5.25 -13.09
N ALA A 191 -13.94 -6.36 -13.67
CA ALA A 191 -12.87 -7.17 -13.09
C ALA A 191 -11.55 -6.40 -13.09
N TYR A 192 -11.16 -5.80 -14.22
CA TYR A 192 -9.96 -4.96 -14.31
C TYR A 192 -9.99 -3.80 -13.31
N TYR A 193 -11.11 -3.08 -13.23
CA TYR A 193 -11.24 -1.95 -12.32
C TYR A 193 -11.12 -2.37 -10.85
N ARG A 194 -11.81 -3.44 -10.43
CA ARG A 194 -11.76 -3.95 -9.05
C ARG A 194 -10.38 -4.50 -8.68
N LYS A 195 -9.73 -5.20 -9.62
CA LYS A 195 -8.35 -5.69 -9.47
C LYS A 195 -7.36 -4.53 -9.31
N GLY A 196 -7.48 -3.48 -10.12
CA GLY A 196 -6.69 -2.26 -10.00
C GLY A 196 -6.89 -1.54 -8.65
N GLN A 197 -8.13 -1.48 -8.16
CA GLN A 197 -8.41 -0.96 -6.83
C GLN A 197 -7.76 -1.81 -5.73
N ALA A 198 -7.83 -3.13 -5.82
CA ALA A 198 -7.21 -4.04 -4.85
C ALA A 198 -5.68 -3.89 -4.81
N TYR A 199 -5.02 -3.81 -5.97
CA TYR A 199 -3.58 -3.52 -6.03
C TYR A 199 -3.22 -2.16 -5.43
N MET A 200 -4.03 -1.13 -5.68
CA MET A 200 -3.84 0.20 -5.10
C MET A 200 -4.01 0.20 -3.56
N SER A 201 -4.78 -0.73 -3.01
CA SER A 201 -4.93 -0.93 -1.57
C SER A 201 -3.78 -1.73 -0.94
N LEU A 202 -3.10 -2.56 -1.74
CA LEU A 202 -1.88 -3.30 -1.35
C LEU A 202 -0.58 -2.50 -1.58
N ASP A 203 -0.68 -1.23 -1.96
CA ASP A 203 0.45 -0.36 -2.35
C ASP A 203 1.28 -0.90 -3.54
N LEU A 204 0.72 -1.82 -4.32
CA LEU A 204 1.29 -2.33 -5.58
C LEU A 204 0.90 -1.39 -6.74
N TYR A 205 1.49 -0.20 -6.75
CA TYR A 205 1.04 0.88 -7.62
C TYR A 205 1.27 0.67 -9.12
N ASP A 206 2.35 -0.01 -9.51
CA ASP A 206 2.65 -0.27 -10.92
C ASP A 206 1.66 -1.27 -11.52
N ASP A 207 1.29 -2.30 -10.77
CA ASP A 207 0.26 -3.26 -11.18
C ASP A 207 -1.13 -2.59 -11.21
N ALA A 208 -1.46 -1.79 -10.20
CA ALA A 208 -2.71 -1.01 -10.21
C ALA A 208 -2.83 -0.13 -11.45
N LYS A 209 -1.75 0.55 -11.84
CA LYS A 209 -1.70 1.38 -13.05
C LYS A 209 -1.97 0.56 -14.30
N ARG A 210 -1.36 -0.63 -14.42
CA ARG A 210 -1.53 -1.53 -15.57
C ARG A 210 -2.99 -1.95 -15.74
N GLU A 211 -3.64 -2.37 -14.66
CA GLU A 211 -5.05 -2.79 -14.71
C GLU A 211 -6.00 -1.62 -15.04
N PHE A 212 -5.75 -0.41 -14.50
CA PHE A 212 -6.54 0.77 -14.86
C PHE A 212 -6.34 1.22 -16.31
N LEU A 213 -5.13 1.09 -16.86
CA LEU A 213 -4.90 1.38 -18.28
C LEU A 213 -5.67 0.41 -19.16
N LYS A 214 -5.77 -0.88 -18.80
CA LYS A 214 -6.62 -1.85 -19.51
C LYS A 214 -8.09 -1.45 -19.53
N VAL A 215 -8.62 -0.90 -18.44
CA VAL A 215 -9.99 -0.35 -18.44
C VAL A 215 -10.14 0.78 -19.46
N LEU A 216 -9.16 1.69 -19.57
CA LEU A 216 -9.20 2.80 -20.52
C LEU A 216 -8.94 2.37 -21.97
N GLU A 217 -8.22 1.27 -22.21
CA GLU A 217 -8.09 0.66 -23.53
C GLU A 217 -9.46 0.15 -24.03
N ILE A 218 -10.24 -0.49 -23.16
CA ILE A 218 -11.57 -1.03 -23.50
C ILE A 218 -12.63 0.07 -23.51
N ASN A 219 -12.61 0.97 -22.52
CA ASN A 219 -13.53 2.09 -22.40
C ASN A 219 -12.79 3.40 -22.08
N PRO A 220 -12.39 4.16 -23.13
CA PRO A 220 -11.64 5.42 -22.97
C PRO A 220 -12.40 6.52 -22.21
N ASN A 221 -13.73 6.41 -22.10
CA ASN A 221 -14.59 7.40 -21.46
C ASN A 221 -14.98 7.04 -20.03
N ASP A 222 -14.37 6.01 -19.42
CA ASP A 222 -14.63 5.69 -18.03
C ASP A 222 -14.07 6.75 -17.07
N ASN A 223 -14.97 7.61 -16.59
CA ASN A 223 -14.64 8.69 -15.66
C ASN A 223 -14.21 8.16 -14.29
N ASN A 224 -14.68 6.98 -13.89
CA ASN A 224 -14.30 6.39 -12.60
C ASN A 224 -12.83 5.99 -12.60
N THR A 225 -12.38 5.28 -13.64
CA THR A 225 -10.96 4.93 -13.80
C THR A 225 -10.06 6.16 -13.92
N LYS A 226 -10.48 7.20 -14.65
CA LYS A 226 -9.70 8.47 -14.70
C LYS A 226 -9.51 9.08 -13.32
N LYS A 227 -10.56 9.12 -12.49
CA LYS A 227 -10.47 9.57 -11.09
C LYS A 227 -9.54 8.68 -10.27
N SER A 228 -9.66 7.36 -10.38
CA SER A 228 -8.79 6.41 -9.68
C SER A 228 -7.32 6.54 -10.07
N LEU A 229 -7.00 6.81 -11.34
CA LEU A 229 -5.63 7.07 -11.79
C LEU A 229 -5.03 8.35 -11.19
N ILE A 230 -5.84 9.39 -10.98
CA ILE A 230 -5.39 10.61 -10.30
C ILE A 230 -5.05 10.33 -8.84
N VAL A 231 -5.91 9.57 -8.15
CA VAL A 231 -5.66 9.12 -6.76
C VAL A 231 -4.41 8.24 -6.70
N LEU A 232 -4.24 7.32 -7.66
CA LEU A 232 -3.05 6.48 -7.77
C LEU A 232 -1.78 7.32 -7.92
N ARG A 233 -1.80 8.32 -8.81
CA ARG A 233 -0.67 9.25 -9.00
C ARG A 233 -0.30 9.98 -7.71
N GLN A 234 -1.30 10.44 -6.95
CA GLN A 234 -1.07 11.06 -5.64
C GLN A 234 -0.40 10.10 -4.66
N LYS A 235 -0.88 8.86 -4.58
CA LYS A 235 -0.27 7.82 -3.73
C LYS A 235 1.18 7.53 -4.11
N ILE A 236 1.48 7.40 -5.40
CA ILE A 236 2.85 7.17 -5.90
C ILE A 236 3.79 8.32 -5.48
N ILE A 237 3.37 9.57 -5.63
CA ILE A 237 4.18 10.74 -5.23
C ILE A 237 4.44 10.70 -3.71
N ILE A 238 3.41 10.41 -2.91
CA ILE A 238 3.55 10.31 -1.45
C ILE A 238 4.50 9.17 -1.06
N TYR A 239 4.37 8.01 -1.71
CA TYR A 239 5.24 6.85 -1.48
C TYR A 239 6.69 7.17 -1.82
N ASN A 240 6.95 7.77 -2.99
CA ASN A 240 8.30 8.16 -3.40
C ASN A 240 8.92 9.20 -2.46
N LYS A 241 8.12 10.16 -1.98
CA LYS A 241 8.57 11.13 -0.97
C LYS A 241 8.96 10.44 0.34
N LYS A 242 8.11 9.53 0.84
CA LYS A 242 8.42 8.74 2.05
C LYS A 242 9.68 7.90 1.86
N LYS A 243 9.80 7.20 0.74
CA LYS A 243 10.99 6.39 0.39
C LYS A 243 12.27 7.22 0.40
N LYS A 244 12.24 8.43 -0.20
CA LYS A 244 13.38 9.36 -0.19
C LYS A 244 13.75 9.82 1.22
N LEU A 245 12.76 10.12 2.06
CA LEU A 245 12.99 10.56 3.45
C LEU A 245 13.60 9.45 4.31
N VAL A 246 13.12 8.21 4.18
CA VAL A 246 13.67 7.05 4.90
C VAL A 246 15.12 6.80 4.49
N CYS A 247 15.39 6.83 3.18
CA CYS A 247 16.74 6.72 2.63
C CYS A 247 17.66 7.83 3.18
N ALA A 248 17.22 9.10 3.11
CA ALA A 248 18.01 10.23 3.62
C ALA A 248 18.37 10.06 5.10
N LYS A 249 17.42 9.64 5.95
CA LYS A 249 17.67 9.39 7.38
C LYS A 249 18.73 8.30 7.60
N PHE A 250 18.61 7.19 6.87
CA PHE A 250 19.53 6.05 6.98
C PHE A 250 20.98 6.42 6.60
N PHE A 251 21.17 7.23 5.55
CA PHE A 251 22.49 7.70 5.12
C PHE A 251 23.02 8.90 5.92
N SER A 252 22.15 9.76 6.48
CA SER A 252 22.57 10.91 7.29
C SER A 252 23.16 10.52 8.66
N SER A 253 22.85 9.32 9.17
CA SER A 253 23.44 8.79 10.41
C SER A 253 24.90 8.36 10.29
N ASN A 254 25.47 8.33 9.08
CA ASN A 254 26.86 7.94 8.82
C ASN A 254 27.78 9.11 8.39
N GLU A 255 27.25 10.31 8.16
CA GLU A 255 28.04 11.49 7.81
C GLU A 255 27.99 12.49 8.95
N LYS A 256 29.11 12.60 9.70
CA LYS A 256 29.35 13.78 10.52
C LYS A 256 29.50 15.00 9.60
N ASP A 257 28.70 16.00 9.94
CA ASP A 257 28.85 17.44 9.72
C ASP A 257 28.66 18.04 8.31
N THR A 258 27.76 19.03 8.28
CA THR A 258 27.70 20.20 7.38
C THR A 258 27.25 20.00 5.92
N SER A 259 25.96 19.74 5.67
CA SER A 259 25.25 20.26 4.46
C SER A 259 23.72 20.05 4.42
N ILE A 260 23.06 19.78 5.55
CA ILE A 260 21.64 19.35 5.57
C ILE A 260 20.66 20.50 5.22
N ASN A 261 20.99 21.76 5.54
CA ASN A 261 20.05 22.88 5.41
C ASN A 261 19.80 23.37 3.97
N GLU A 262 20.66 23.08 2.99
CA GLU A 262 20.45 23.51 1.60
C GLU A 262 19.63 22.49 0.77
N LYS A 263 19.72 21.20 1.10
CA LYS A 263 19.01 20.12 0.39
C LYS A 263 17.51 20.11 0.69
N GLU A 264 17.08 20.54 1.87
CA GLU A 264 15.65 20.62 2.23
C GLU A 264 14.88 21.70 1.45
N LYS A 265 15.54 22.81 1.10
CA LYS A 265 14.91 23.91 0.35
C LYS A 265 14.62 23.52 -1.11
N TYR A 266 15.57 22.86 -1.77
CA TYR A 266 15.42 22.40 -3.16
C TYR A 266 14.35 21.31 -3.35
N ILE A 267 14.13 20.45 -2.34
CA ILE A 267 13.13 19.37 -2.40
C ILE A 267 11.71 19.92 -2.17
N ASN A 268 11.58 20.94 -1.32
CA ASN A 268 10.30 21.61 -1.10
C ASN A 268 9.84 22.44 -2.31
N ASP A 269 10.79 23.03 -3.06
CA ASP A 269 10.47 23.79 -4.28
C ASP A 269 10.03 22.91 -5.46
N LYS A 270 10.62 21.72 -5.67
CA LYS A 270 10.10 20.76 -6.67
C LYS A 270 8.72 20.20 -6.29
N SER A 271 8.49 19.97 -4.99
CA SER A 271 7.20 19.50 -4.46
C SER A 271 6.07 20.52 -4.61
N SER A 272 6.36 21.81 -4.62
CA SER A 272 5.35 22.86 -4.79
C SER A 272 4.93 22.99 -6.26
N VAL A 273 5.87 22.84 -7.20
CA VAL A 273 5.62 22.84 -8.64
C VAL A 273 4.74 21.65 -9.06
N GLU A 274 5.05 20.43 -8.61
CA GLU A 274 4.24 19.23 -8.94
C GLU A 274 2.83 19.26 -8.30
N LYS A 275 2.70 19.82 -7.09
CA LYS A 275 1.38 20.06 -6.47
C LYS A 275 0.56 21.10 -7.24
N ASN A 276 1.21 22.12 -7.78
CA ASN A 276 0.54 23.17 -8.56
C ASN A 276 0.05 22.64 -9.91
N GLU A 277 0.84 21.83 -10.61
CA GLU A 277 0.40 21.14 -11.84
C GLU A 277 -0.80 20.21 -11.58
N LEU A 278 -0.77 19.47 -10.46
CA LEU A 278 -1.86 18.56 -10.08
C LEU A 278 -3.15 19.31 -9.70
N ASN A 279 -3.02 20.46 -9.02
CA ASN A 279 -4.14 21.37 -8.73
C ASN A 279 -4.71 22.00 -10.01
N MET A 280 -3.87 22.29 -10.99
CA MET A 280 -4.30 22.79 -12.30
C MET A 280 -5.09 21.72 -13.07
N MET A 281 -4.64 20.45 -13.04
CA MET A 281 -5.35 19.32 -13.63
C MET A 281 -6.70 19.04 -12.94
N ASN A 282 -6.75 19.07 -11.60
CA ASN A 282 -7.99 18.90 -10.84
C ASN A 282 -9.02 20.02 -11.12
N ARG A 283 -8.57 21.26 -11.32
CA ARG A 283 -9.45 22.37 -11.72
C ARG A 283 -10.03 22.18 -13.12
N ASN A 284 -9.23 21.66 -14.07
CA ASN A 284 -9.69 21.42 -15.44
C ASN A 284 -10.71 20.26 -15.52
N ILE A 285 -10.57 19.22 -14.69
CA ILE A 285 -11.53 18.10 -14.63
C ILE A 285 -12.85 18.55 -13.97
N ASN A 286 -12.79 19.35 -12.90
CA ASN A 286 -14.00 19.92 -12.29
C ASN A 286 -14.70 20.90 -13.23
N LYS A 287 -13.97 21.71 -14.01
CA LYS A 287 -14.57 22.55 -15.08
C LYS A 287 -15.28 21.70 -16.14
N ASN A 288 -14.66 20.62 -16.60
CA ASN A 288 -15.28 19.76 -17.62
C ASN A 288 -16.50 18.97 -17.07
N ASN A 289 -16.50 18.60 -15.79
CA ASN A 289 -17.68 17.99 -15.14
C ASN A 289 -18.82 18.99 -14.92
N ILE A 290 -18.51 20.26 -14.59
CA ILE A 290 -19.53 21.31 -14.46
C ILE A 290 -20.11 21.68 -15.84
N ILE A 291 -19.28 21.75 -16.88
CA ILE A 291 -19.73 22.00 -18.26
C ILE A 291 -20.62 20.85 -18.78
N ASN A 292 -20.28 19.60 -18.47
CA ASN A 292 -21.10 18.45 -18.89
C ASN A 292 -22.41 18.30 -18.09
N ASN A 293 -22.44 18.62 -16.80
CA ASN A 293 -23.67 18.58 -16.01
C ASN A 293 -24.64 19.73 -16.35
N ASN A 294 -24.11 20.89 -16.76
CA ASN A 294 -24.94 22.05 -17.14
C ASN A 294 -25.53 21.94 -18.55
N ASN A 295 -24.99 21.05 -19.40
CA ASN A 295 -25.54 20.80 -20.75
C ASN A 295 -26.75 19.84 -20.76
N THR A 296 -27.13 19.29 -19.60
CA THR A 296 -28.29 18.38 -19.47
C THR A 296 -29.50 18.98 -18.76
N ILE A 297 -29.45 20.23 -18.27
CA ILE A 297 -30.56 20.78 -17.45
C ILE A 297 -31.25 22.04 -18.00
N ASP A 298 -30.65 22.92 -18.80
CA ASP A 298 -31.33 24.18 -19.18
C ASP A 298 -31.44 24.43 -20.69
N ASN A 299 -32.26 23.61 -21.36
CA ASN A 299 -32.91 24.01 -22.62
C ASN A 299 -34.26 24.66 -22.29
N ASN A 300 -34.23 25.90 -21.79
CA ASN A 300 -35.26 26.95 -21.99
C ASN A 300 -35.13 28.06 -20.93
N LYS A 301 -34.32 29.07 -21.23
CA LYS A 301 -34.63 30.51 -21.07
C LYS A 301 -33.34 31.34 -21.07
N ASN A 302 -33.44 32.52 -21.67
CA ASN A 302 -32.54 33.67 -21.55
C ASN A 302 -31.42 33.78 -22.61
N ARG A 303 -31.85 33.94 -23.86
CA ARG A 303 -31.35 35.05 -24.70
C ARG A 303 -31.55 36.34 -23.90
N ILE A 304 -30.47 37.04 -23.48
CA ILE A 304 -30.38 38.52 -23.37
C ILE A 304 -28.99 39.00 -22.92
N HIS A 305 -28.11 38.22 -22.28
CA HIS A 305 -26.80 38.73 -21.81
C HIS A 305 -25.57 38.53 -22.74
N ILE A 306 -25.73 38.54 -24.06
CA ILE A 306 -24.65 38.16 -25.00
C ILE A 306 -23.62 39.28 -25.33
N ASN A 307 -23.82 40.54 -24.94
CA ASN A 307 -23.04 41.62 -25.56
C ASN A 307 -21.74 42.08 -24.89
N GLU A 308 -21.40 41.66 -23.67
CA GLU A 308 -20.14 42.10 -23.02
C GLU A 308 -19.01 41.06 -23.06
N ASN A 309 -19.32 39.78 -23.31
CA ASN A 309 -18.33 38.69 -23.31
C ASN A 309 -17.63 38.45 -24.66
N LYS A 310 -18.12 39.05 -25.75
CA LYS A 310 -17.52 38.87 -27.10
C LYS A 310 -16.17 39.57 -27.24
N ASN A 311 -15.97 40.71 -26.59
CA ASN A 311 -14.73 41.50 -26.72
C ASN A 311 -13.53 40.83 -26.02
N ASN A 312 -13.75 40.20 -24.85
CA ASN A 312 -12.68 39.48 -24.15
C ASN A 312 -12.35 38.11 -24.79
N PHE A 313 -13.34 37.46 -25.42
CA PHE A 313 -13.13 36.22 -26.17
C PHE A 313 -12.34 36.46 -27.46
N PHE A 314 -12.58 37.58 -28.15
CA PHE A 314 -11.85 37.94 -29.38
C PHE A 314 -10.37 38.26 -29.11
N ILE A 315 -10.05 38.92 -28.00
CA ILE A 315 -8.66 39.22 -27.59
C ILE A 315 -7.92 37.93 -27.20
N TYR A 316 -8.59 36.99 -26.55
CA TYR A 316 -7.99 35.70 -26.15
C TYR A 316 -7.78 34.75 -27.35
N ILE A 317 -8.75 34.67 -28.27
CA ILE A 317 -8.64 33.92 -29.53
C ILE A 317 -7.56 34.52 -30.44
N SER A 318 -7.46 35.85 -30.54
CA SER A 318 -6.40 36.55 -31.28
C SER A 318 -5.00 36.15 -30.79
N ASN A 319 -4.77 36.13 -29.48
CA ASN A 319 -3.48 35.77 -28.90
C ASN A 319 -3.14 34.27 -29.04
N ILE A 320 -4.15 33.40 -29.06
CA ILE A 320 -3.98 31.96 -29.35
C ILE A 320 -3.67 31.73 -30.84
N PHE A 321 -4.37 32.42 -31.75
CA PHE A 321 -4.10 32.34 -33.19
C PHE A 321 -2.71 32.87 -33.55
N LYS A 322 -2.23 33.93 -32.87
CA LYS A 322 -0.86 34.46 -33.07
C LYS A 322 0.23 33.49 -32.59
N LYS A 323 -0.01 32.75 -31.50
CA LYS A 323 0.90 31.69 -31.03
C LYS A 323 0.87 30.43 -31.90
N CYS A 324 -0.30 30.02 -32.40
CA CYS A 324 -0.43 28.88 -33.31
C CYS A 324 0.15 29.19 -34.71
N SER A 325 0.02 30.43 -35.19
CA SER A 325 0.65 30.89 -36.44
C SER A 325 2.18 30.69 -36.41
N ASN A 326 2.85 31.15 -35.34
CA ASN A 326 4.29 30.96 -35.21
C ASN A 326 4.70 29.49 -35.11
N PHE A 327 3.90 28.64 -34.46
CA PHE A 327 4.16 27.20 -34.37
C PHE A 327 4.02 26.49 -35.73
N PHE A 328 3.05 26.89 -36.56
CA PHE A 328 2.88 26.35 -37.91
C PHE A 328 3.96 26.84 -38.90
N VAL A 329 4.46 28.07 -38.74
CA VAL A 329 5.57 28.60 -39.56
C VAL A 329 6.88 27.89 -39.24
N LEU A 330 7.16 27.61 -37.97
CA LEU A 330 8.32 26.82 -37.54
C LEU A 330 8.29 25.40 -38.12
N ASN A 331 7.14 24.71 -38.06
CA ASN A 331 7.02 23.37 -38.65
C ASN A 331 7.15 23.34 -40.18
N LYS A 332 6.68 24.37 -40.90
CA LYS A 332 6.92 24.48 -42.35
C LYS A 332 8.39 24.70 -42.68
N MET A 333 9.12 25.50 -41.90
CA MET A 333 10.56 25.70 -42.09
C MET A 333 11.35 24.40 -41.87
N PHE A 334 11.02 23.61 -40.84
CA PHE A 334 11.67 22.31 -40.62
C PHE A 334 11.39 21.30 -41.74
N LEU A 335 10.17 21.30 -42.29
CA LEU A 335 9.82 20.44 -43.43
C LEU A 335 10.60 20.83 -44.71
N TYR A 336 10.76 22.13 -44.98
CA TYR A 336 11.55 22.60 -46.11
C TYR A 336 13.04 22.27 -45.97
N ILE A 337 13.60 22.40 -44.76
CA ILE A 337 14.99 22.03 -44.49
C ILE A 337 15.19 20.52 -44.71
N TYR A 338 14.25 19.69 -44.24
CA TYR A 338 14.31 18.24 -44.41
C TYR A 338 14.22 17.81 -45.88
N ILE A 339 13.29 18.41 -46.65
CA ILE A 339 13.16 18.14 -48.09
C ILE A 339 14.41 18.58 -48.84
N SER A 340 14.99 19.73 -48.49
CA SER A 340 16.23 20.23 -49.11
C SER A 340 17.41 19.30 -48.84
N PHE A 341 17.53 18.79 -47.61
CA PHE A 341 18.57 17.82 -47.24
C PHE A 341 18.39 16.49 -47.95
N SER A 342 17.14 16.01 -48.07
CA SER A 342 16.84 14.77 -48.80
C SER A 342 17.15 14.92 -50.29
N LEU A 343 16.82 16.05 -50.92
CA LEU A 343 17.13 16.30 -52.33
C LEU A 343 18.65 16.38 -52.57
N PHE A 344 19.38 17.06 -51.68
CA PHE A 344 20.83 17.13 -51.75
C PHE A 344 21.47 15.74 -51.63
N PHE A 345 20.98 14.92 -50.71
CA PHE A 345 21.47 13.55 -50.55
C PHE A 345 21.19 12.68 -51.78
N CYS A 346 20.03 12.83 -52.41
CA CYS A 346 19.71 12.15 -53.67
C CYS A 346 20.61 12.59 -54.84
N ILE A 347 20.93 13.89 -54.94
CA ILE A 347 21.83 14.42 -55.98
C ILE A 347 23.25 13.90 -55.78
N VAL A 348 23.74 13.85 -54.53
CA VAL A 348 25.06 13.29 -54.21
C VAL A 348 25.11 11.80 -54.55
N LEU A 349 24.08 11.02 -54.21
CA LEU A 349 24.01 9.60 -54.57
C LEU A 349 23.96 9.37 -56.08
N LEU A 350 23.23 10.21 -56.84
CA LEU A 350 23.21 10.16 -58.30
C LEU A 350 24.58 10.51 -58.91
N HIS A 351 25.31 11.46 -58.31
CA HIS A 351 26.65 11.83 -58.76
C HIS A 351 27.70 10.75 -58.49
N PHE A 352 27.53 9.96 -57.41
CA PHE A 352 28.34 8.76 -57.13
C PHE A 352 27.97 7.55 -57.99
N TYR A 353 26.79 7.55 -58.62
CA TYR A 353 26.35 6.46 -59.49
C TYR A 353 26.75 6.67 -60.97
N TYR A 354 27.07 7.92 -61.35
CA TYR A 354 27.47 8.29 -62.73
C TYR A 354 28.98 8.51 -62.91
N LEU A 355 29.77 8.43 -61.84
CA LEU A 355 31.22 8.30 -61.83
C LEU A 355 31.59 6.82 -61.67
#